data_AF-J9FKG8-F1
#
_entry.id   AF-J9FKG8-F1
#
_cell.length_a   1.000
_cell.length_b   1.000
_cell.length_c   1.000
_cell.angle_alpha   90.00
_cell.angle_beta   90.00
_cell.angle_gamma   90.00
#
_symmetry.space_group_name_H-M   'P 1'
#
loop_
_entity.id
_entity.type
_entity.pdbx_description
1 polymer ?
#
loop_
_entity_poly.entity_id
_entity_poly.type
_entity_poly.pdbx_seq_one_letter_code
_entity_poly.pdbx_strand_id
1 'polypeptide(L)'
;MNDEEIAELLEQRHILLDGFATKEGKTFPSVLELADNGAINMQSVIGKCPHCGGDIRVGTRAFNCSNYSNQQAPCNFSIWRNIGGHQLSLAEAKEICEKEITSNELEMYRDDGTIYRKRLGLSPDKLQIVKI
;
A
#
# COMPACT_ATOMS: atom_id res chain seq x y z
N MET A 1 -11.06 -14.12 8.12
CA MET A 1 -9.61 -14.29 8.19
C MET A 1 -9.32 -15.77 8.23
N ASN A 2 -8.33 -16.23 7.48
CA ASN A 2 -7.80 -17.58 7.56
C ASN A 2 -6.63 -17.65 8.58
N ASP A 3 -6.12 -18.84 8.84
CA ASP A 3 -5.05 -19.05 9.83
C ASP A 3 -3.73 -18.35 9.46
N GLU A 4 -3.43 -18.22 8.16
CA GLU A 4 -2.24 -17.54 7.65
C GLU A 4 -2.31 -16.02 7.93
N GLU A 5 -3.47 -15.40 7.67
CA GLU A 5 -3.73 -13.99 7.96
C GLU A 5 -3.66 -13.70 9.47
N ILE A 6 -4.10 -14.65 10.31
CA ILE A 6 -3.99 -14.53 11.76
C ILE A 6 -2.52 -14.60 12.19
N ALA A 7 -1.76 -15.55 11.65
CA ALA A 7 -0.34 -15.69 11.95
C ALA A 7 0.45 -14.42 11.56
N GLU A 8 0.19 -13.88 10.36
CA GLU A 8 0.82 -12.63 9.91
C GLU A 8 0.46 -11.45 10.83
N LEU A 9 -0.80 -11.28 11.23
CA LEU A 9 -1.19 -10.22 12.17
C LEU A 9 -0.49 -10.36 13.53
N LEU A 10 -0.36 -11.57 14.04
CA LEU A 10 0.30 -11.81 15.33
C LEU A 10 1.81 -11.55 15.26
N GLU A 11 2.47 -11.96 14.16
CA GLU A 11 3.91 -11.79 13.96
C GLU A 11 4.27 -10.34 13.63
N GLN A 12 3.64 -9.78 12.60
CA GLN A 12 3.95 -8.45 12.09
C GLN A 12 3.28 -7.35 12.91
N ARG A 13 2.32 -7.68 13.78
CA ARG A 13 1.48 -6.73 14.53
C ARG A 13 0.56 -5.88 13.65
N HIS A 14 0.57 -6.12 12.34
CA HIS A 14 -0.32 -5.45 11.40
C HIS A 14 -0.52 -6.30 10.15
N ILE A 15 -1.69 -6.21 9.53
CA ILE A 15 -2.01 -6.89 8.26
C ILE A 15 -2.93 -6.04 7.41
N LEU A 16 -2.71 -6.02 6.09
CA LEU A 16 -3.63 -5.41 5.14
C LEU A 16 -4.67 -6.46 4.72
N LEU A 17 -5.95 -6.19 4.98
CA LEU A 17 -7.04 -7.09 4.57
C LEU A 17 -8.01 -6.41 3.63
N ASP A 18 -8.41 -7.18 2.63
CA ASP A 18 -9.60 -6.94 1.83
C ASP A 18 -10.78 -7.70 2.47
N GLY A 19 -12.01 -7.20 2.30
CA GLY A 19 -13.22 -7.94 2.72
C GLY A 19 -14.05 -7.29 3.82
N PHE A 20 -13.71 -6.08 4.27
CA PHE A 20 -14.63 -5.29 5.07
C PHE A 20 -15.76 -4.74 4.21
N ALA A 21 -16.94 -4.61 4.81
CA ALA A 21 -18.10 -3.98 4.19
C ALA A 21 -18.80 -3.07 5.19
N THR A 22 -19.29 -1.94 4.67
CA THR A 22 -20.21 -1.05 5.40
C THR A 22 -21.57 -1.72 5.58
N LYS A 23 -22.45 -1.13 6.41
CA LYS A 23 -23.83 -1.62 6.60
C LYS A 23 -24.63 -1.60 5.29
N GLU A 24 -24.27 -0.70 4.39
CA GLU A 24 -24.85 -0.53 3.06
C GLU A 24 -24.23 -1.49 2.02
N GLY A 25 -23.32 -2.40 2.44
CA GLY A 25 -22.70 -3.40 1.57
C GLY A 25 -21.53 -2.90 0.73
N LYS A 26 -21.14 -1.62 0.84
CA LYS A 26 -19.95 -1.10 0.16
C LYS A 26 -18.70 -1.69 0.79
N THR A 27 -17.89 -2.38 -0.02
CA THR A 27 -16.64 -2.99 0.42
C THR A 27 -15.50 -1.98 0.50
N PHE A 28 -14.58 -2.21 1.43
CA PHE A 28 -13.36 -1.43 1.57
C PHE A 28 -12.22 -2.28 2.18
N PRO A 29 -10.96 -2.01 1.83
CA PRO A 29 -9.82 -2.57 2.53
C PRO A 29 -9.49 -1.76 3.78
N SER A 30 -8.82 -2.39 4.75
CA SER A 30 -8.21 -1.69 5.88
C SER A 30 -6.96 -2.42 6.35
N VAL A 31 -6.04 -1.69 6.98
CA VAL A 31 -5.00 -2.29 7.81
C VAL A 31 -5.61 -2.58 9.18
N LEU A 32 -5.37 -3.79 9.71
CA LEU A 32 -5.56 -4.10 11.12
C LEU A 32 -4.23 -3.95 11.83
N GLU A 33 -4.23 -3.32 13.00
CA GLU A 33 -3.06 -3.20 13.87
C GLU A 33 -3.38 -3.80 15.24
N LEU A 34 -2.53 -4.72 15.69
CA LEU A 34 -2.60 -5.32 17.02
C LEU A 34 -1.84 -4.42 18.00
N ALA A 35 -2.55 -3.89 18.99
CA ALA A 35 -2.00 -3.11 20.09
C ALA A 35 -1.50 -3.99 21.23
N ASP A 36 -0.66 -3.44 22.11
CA ASP A 36 0.00 -4.20 23.20
C ASP A 36 -0.98 -4.74 24.24
N ASN A 37 -2.13 -4.08 24.38
CA ASN A 37 -3.23 -4.53 25.24
C ASN A 37 -4.13 -5.60 24.56
N GLY A 38 -3.77 -6.07 23.37
CA GLY A 38 -4.53 -7.04 22.60
C GLY A 38 -5.67 -6.45 21.76
N ALA A 39 -5.88 -5.13 21.78
CA ALA A 39 -6.90 -4.50 20.94
C ALA A 39 -6.52 -4.53 19.46
N ILE A 40 -7.52 -4.74 18.58
CA ILE A 40 -7.37 -4.62 17.14
C ILE A 40 -7.92 -3.27 16.70
N ASN A 41 -7.05 -2.44 16.12
CA ASN A 41 -7.40 -1.15 15.56
C ASN A 41 -7.46 -1.22 14.03
N MET A 42 -8.40 -0.50 13.43
CA MET A 42 -8.45 -0.33 11.98
C MET A 42 -7.77 0.98 11.58
N GLN A 43 -6.75 0.88 10.73
CA GLN A 43 -6.06 2.04 10.15
C GLN A 43 -6.20 2.02 8.64
N SER A 44 -6.67 3.14 8.08
CA SER A 44 -6.67 3.32 6.63
C SER A 44 -5.42 4.03 6.12
N VAL A 45 -4.69 4.72 6.99
CA VAL A 45 -3.48 5.49 6.65
C VAL A 45 -2.26 4.59 6.80
N ILE A 46 -1.41 4.56 5.79
CA ILE A 46 -0.18 3.75 5.79
C ILE A 46 1.09 4.60 5.88
N GLY A 47 1.02 5.90 5.59
CA GLY A 47 2.18 6.78 5.59
C GLY A 47 1.85 8.17 5.07
N LYS A 48 2.88 8.98 4.82
CA LYS A 48 2.75 10.31 4.22
C LYS A 48 3.09 10.27 2.74
N CYS A 49 2.41 11.12 1.97
CA CYS A 49 2.58 11.25 0.54
C CYS A 49 3.92 11.92 0.25
N PRO A 50 4.85 11.26 -0.46
CA PRO A 50 6.17 11.83 -0.73
C PRO A 50 6.12 13.03 -1.69
N HIS A 51 5.00 13.22 -2.40
CA HIS A 51 4.77 14.35 -3.29
C HIS A 51 4.23 15.61 -2.58
N CYS A 52 3.22 15.46 -1.71
CA CYS A 52 2.52 16.63 -1.12
C CYS A 52 2.40 16.62 0.41
N GLY A 53 2.88 15.59 1.11
CA GLY A 53 2.80 15.47 2.57
C GLY A 53 1.44 15.07 3.15
N GLY A 54 0.40 14.92 2.32
CA GLY A 54 -0.90 14.38 2.74
C GLY A 54 -0.83 12.92 3.21
N ASP A 55 -1.91 12.35 3.72
CA ASP A 55 -1.93 10.93 4.11
C ASP A 55 -1.98 10.04 2.87
N ILE A 56 -1.32 8.89 2.90
CA ILE A 56 -1.52 7.80 1.94
C ILE A 56 -2.48 6.80 2.57
N ARG A 57 -3.61 6.58 1.90
CA ARG A 57 -4.67 5.68 2.36
C ARG A 57 -4.75 4.43 1.51
N VAL A 58 -5.01 3.30 2.15
CA VAL A 58 -5.32 2.05 1.46
C VAL A 58 -6.61 2.20 0.65
N GLY A 59 -6.57 1.73 -0.60
CA GLY A 59 -7.72 1.58 -1.47
C GLY A 59 -7.67 0.23 -2.19
N THR A 60 -8.78 -0.16 -2.82
CA THR A 60 -8.94 -1.50 -3.39
C THR A 60 -7.85 -1.85 -4.42
N ARG A 61 -7.46 -0.88 -5.28
CA ARG A 61 -6.48 -1.10 -6.36
C ARG A 61 -5.12 -0.45 -6.11
N ALA A 62 -5.07 0.54 -5.23
CA ALA A 62 -3.91 1.38 -5.00
C ALA A 62 -3.94 1.98 -3.60
N PHE A 63 -2.79 2.36 -3.10
CA PHE A 63 -2.64 3.29 -1.98
C PHE A 63 -2.70 4.72 -2.55
N ASN A 64 -3.62 5.55 -2.08
CA ASN A 64 -3.94 6.84 -2.70
C ASN A 64 -3.70 8.00 -1.75
N CYS A 65 -3.23 9.12 -2.28
CA CYS A 65 -3.15 10.36 -1.52
C CYS A 65 -4.53 10.85 -1.07
N SER A 66 -4.64 11.25 0.19
CA SER A 66 -5.85 11.85 0.78
C SER A 66 -6.26 13.16 0.14
N ASN A 67 -5.33 13.84 -0.53
CA ASN A 67 -5.56 15.11 -1.22
C ASN A 67 -6.04 14.93 -2.66
N TYR A 68 -6.33 13.70 -3.11
CA TYR A 68 -6.85 13.44 -4.46
C TYR A 68 -8.07 14.29 -4.82
N SER A 69 -9.03 14.42 -3.90
CA SER A 69 -10.25 15.21 -4.09
C SER A 69 -10.17 16.65 -3.55
N ASN A 70 -8.98 17.12 -3.16
CA ASN A 70 -8.81 18.51 -2.71
C ASN A 70 -8.93 19.46 -3.91
N GLN A 71 -9.87 20.41 -3.85
CA GLN A 71 -10.13 21.33 -4.96
C GLN A 71 -9.06 22.41 -5.14
N GLN A 72 -8.38 22.81 -4.06
CA GLN A 72 -7.37 23.89 -4.09
C GLN A 72 -5.97 23.37 -4.41
N ALA A 73 -5.63 22.19 -3.88
CA ALA A 73 -4.33 21.55 -4.06
C ALA A 73 -4.49 20.04 -4.29
N PRO A 74 -5.00 19.63 -5.46
CA PRO A 74 -5.19 18.21 -5.77
C PRO A 74 -3.84 17.49 -5.86
N CYS A 75 -3.80 16.25 -5.36
CA CYS A 75 -2.63 15.38 -5.50
C CYS A 75 -3.04 13.99 -6.00
N ASN A 76 -2.61 13.67 -7.23
CA ASN A 76 -2.95 12.42 -7.90
C ASN A 76 -1.94 11.30 -7.64
N PHE A 77 -1.09 11.45 -6.61
CA PHE A 77 -0.10 10.43 -6.27
C PHE A 77 -0.80 9.17 -5.77
N SER A 78 -0.45 8.05 -6.40
CA SER A 78 -0.97 6.73 -6.07
C SER A 78 0.11 5.66 -6.28
N ILE A 79 0.09 4.65 -5.42
CA ILE A 79 0.95 3.46 -5.50
C ILE A 79 0.03 2.28 -5.84
N TRP A 80 0.14 1.73 -7.04
CA TRP A 80 -0.67 0.57 -7.44
C TRP A 80 -0.30 -0.66 -6.59
N ARG A 81 -1.31 -1.43 -6.17
CA ARG A 81 -1.12 -2.68 -5.41
C ARG A 81 -0.56 -3.82 -6.26
N ASN A 82 -0.62 -3.71 -7.59
CA ASN A 82 0.02 -4.63 -8.50
C ASN A 82 0.87 -3.86 -9.51
N ILE A 83 2.17 -4.16 -9.57
CA ILE A 83 3.11 -3.50 -10.49
C ILE A 83 3.97 -4.58 -11.16
N GLY A 84 3.78 -4.76 -12.47
CA GLY A 84 4.51 -5.79 -13.22
C GLY A 84 4.23 -7.20 -12.69
N GLY A 85 3.00 -7.49 -12.25
CA GLY A 85 2.62 -8.78 -11.69
C GLY A 85 3.01 -8.98 -10.21
N HIS A 86 3.87 -8.12 -9.65
CA HIS A 86 4.18 -8.14 -8.21
C HIS A 86 3.03 -7.56 -7.40
N GLN A 87 2.51 -8.32 -6.43
CA GLN A 87 1.54 -7.83 -5.47
C GLN A 87 2.28 -7.06 -4.36
N LEU A 88 2.16 -5.75 -4.36
CA LEU A 88 2.85 -4.88 -3.42
C LEU A 88 2.36 -5.12 -2.00
N SER A 89 3.28 -5.44 -1.10
CA SER A 89 2.98 -5.60 0.32
C SER A 89 2.78 -4.25 1.01
N LEU A 90 2.16 -4.27 2.18
CA LEU A 90 2.02 -3.08 3.01
C LEU A 90 3.38 -2.52 3.43
N ALA A 91 4.34 -3.38 3.77
CA ALA A 91 5.69 -2.97 4.14
C ALA A 91 6.41 -2.27 2.99
N GLU A 92 6.31 -2.79 1.76
CA GLU A 92 6.89 -2.15 0.57
C GLU A 92 6.24 -0.79 0.27
N ALA A 93 4.91 -0.68 0.41
CA ALA A 93 4.22 0.59 0.22
C ALA A 93 4.62 1.64 1.26
N LYS A 94 4.74 1.24 2.54
CA LYS A 94 5.27 2.08 3.61
C LYS A 94 6.70 2.53 3.31
N GLU A 95 7.53 1.60 2.89
CA GLU A 95 8.93 1.87 2.54
C GLU A 95 9.06 2.85 1.37
N ILE A 96 8.22 2.74 0.34
CA ILE A 96 8.19 3.73 -0.75
C ILE A 96 7.79 5.11 -0.23
N CYS A 97 6.84 5.20 0.71
CA CYS A 97 6.45 6.48 1.30
C CYS A 97 7.60 7.13 2.11
N GLU A 98 8.39 6.32 2.81
CA GLU A 98 9.46 6.79 3.71
C GLU A 98 10.80 7.03 3.01
N LYS A 99 11.19 6.10 2.13
CA LYS A 99 12.52 6.04 1.51
C LYS A 99 12.51 6.38 0.02
N GLU A 100 11.32 6.56 -0.56
CA GLU A 100 11.12 6.82 -1.99
C GLU A 100 11.54 5.64 -2.90
N ILE A 101 11.92 4.49 -2.32
CA ILE A 101 12.36 3.30 -3.05
C ILE A 101 12.31 2.07 -2.14
N THR A 102 11.98 0.90 -2.68
CA THR A 102 12.07 -0.38 -1.96
C THR A 102 13.52 -0.76 -1.68
N SER A 103 13.85 -1.35 -0.54
CA SER A 103 15.23 -1.73 -0.20
C SER A 103 15.76 -2.86 -1.08
N ASN A 104 14.90 -3.83 -1.39
CA ASN A 104 15.24 -5.01 -2.19
C ASN A 104 14.63 -4.93 -3.58
N GLU A 105 15.21 -5.68 -4.51
CA GLU A 105 14.57 -5.97 -5.79
C GLU A 105 13.36 -6.87 -5.58
N LEU A 106 12.30 -6.61 -6.34
CA LEU A 106 11.05 -7.36 -6.32
C LEU A 106 10.97 -8.22 -7.58
N GLU A 107 10.40 -9.40 -7.41
CA GLU A 107 10.12 -10.30 -8.53
C GLU A 107 8.94 -9.79 -9.35
N MET A 108 9.12 -9.65 -10.65
CA MET A 108 8.10 -9.18 -11.58
C MET A 108 8.01 -10.11 -12.78
N TYR A 109 6.86 -10.08 -13.44
CA TYR A 109 6.51 -10.96 -14.55
C TYR A 109 6.27 -10.14 -15.82
N ARG A 110 6.86 -10.58 -16.93
CA ARG A 110 6.50 -10.10 -18.27
C ARG A 110 5.22 -10.78 -18.76
N ASP A 111 4.67 -10.28 -19.86
CA ASP A 111 3.48 -10.85 -20.49
C ASP A 111 3.70 -12.31 -20.94
N ASP A 112 4.95 -12.70 -21.23
CA ASP A 112 5.34 -14.07 -21.57
C ASP A 112 5.63 -14.97 -20.35
N GLY A 113 5.43 -14.45 -19.13
CA GLY A 113 5.72 -15.14 -17.87
C GLY A 113 7.19 -15.09 -17.43
N THR A 114 8.09 -14.51 -18.22
CA THR A 114 9.49 -14.38 -17.85
C THR A 114 9.64 -13.52 -16.60
N ILE A 115 10.39 -14.04 -15.63
CA ILE A 115 10.73 -13.33 -14.41
C ILE A 115 11.86 -12.33 -14.65
N TYR A 116 11.70 -11.13 -14.11
CA TYR A 116 12.77 -10.16 -13.95
C TYR A 116 12.69 -9.50 -12.57
N ARG A 117 13.79 -8.91 -12.13
CA ARG A 117 13.89 -8.26 -10.82
C ARG A 117 14.24 -6.80 -10.96
N LYS A 118 13.52 -5.96 -10.22
CA LYS A 118 13.68 -4.49 -10.22
C LYS A 118 13.31 -3.94 -8.86
N ARG A 119 13.91 -2.81 -8.48
CA ARG A 119 13.40 -2.02 -7.35
C ARG A 119 12.24 -1.16 -7.83
N LEU A 120 11.32 -0.84 -6.93
CA LEU A 120 10.27 0.14 -7.17
C LEU A 120 10.65 1.42 -6.44
N GLY A 121 10.73 2.54 -7.16
CA GLY A 121 11.02 3.84 -6.57
C GLY A 121 10.22 4.96 -7.20
N LEU A 122 10.37 6.17 -6.70
CA LEU A 122 9.68 7.33 -7.24
C LEU A 122 10.38 7.86 -8.50
N SER A 123 9.59 8.36 -9.45
CA SER A 123 10.10 9.24 -10.50
C SER A 123 10.73 10.51 -9.90
N PRO A 124 11.64 11.21 -10.60
CA PRO A 124 12.30 12.41 -10.07
C PRO A 124 11.33 13.53 -9.63
N ASP A 125 10.17 13.64 -10.27
CA ASP A 125 9.08 14.57 -9.92
C ASP A 125 8.17 14.06 -8.78
N LYS A 126 8.43 12.85 -8.28
CA LYS A 126 7.66 12.14 -7.24
C LYS A 126 6.20 11.92 -7.58
N LEU A 127 5.82 11.95 -8.85
CA LEU A 127 4.43 11.76 -9.28
C LEU A 127 4.08 10.29 -9.55
N GLN A 128 5.06 9.43 -9.82
CA GLN A 128 4.82 8.06 -10.26
C GLN A 128 5.79 7.07 -9.61
N ILE A 129 5.38 5.80 -9.59
CA ILE A 129 6.26 4.68 -9.28
C ILE A 129 6.92 4.18 -10.56
N VAL A 130 8.24 4.06 -10.54
CA VAL A 130 9.06 3.57 -11.65
C VAL A 130 9.86 2.34 -11.23
N LYS A 131 10.17 1.49 -12.22
CA LYS A 131 11.02 0.31 -12.05
C LYS A 131 12.47 0.72 -12.30
N ILE A 132 13.33 0.60 -11.29
CA ILE A 132 14.74 1.03 -11.31
C ILE A 132 15.64 -0.19 -11.51
#